data_AF-A0A962YHD4-F1
#
_entry.id   AF-A0A962YHD4-F1
#
_cell.length_a   1.000
_cell.length_b   1.000
_cell.length_c   1.000
_cell.angle_alpha   90.00
_cell.angle_beta   90.00
_cell.angle_gamma   90.00
#
_symmetry.space_group_name_H-M   'P 1'
#
loop_
_entity.id
_entity.type
_entity.pdbx_description
1 polymer ?
#
loop_
_entity_poly.entity_id
_entity_poly.type
_entity_poly.pdbx_seq_one_letter_code
_entity_poly.pdbx_strand_id
1 'polypeptide(L)'
;VALLDSLKAARFCRERGVPVLGMVENMAGMACPHCGNEIQLFPRDPMADTLHEAGIKTLAQLPLSPQLAFASDAGGPIVDQAPDSIEASAFMTLAEACIDKAARDESQLMEQQLAAVLDAPEQLAAIEEALGNEPEAAAL
;
A
#
# COMPACT_ATOMS: atom_id res chain seq x y z
N VAL A 1 -14.46 16.98 -6.26
CA VAL A 1 -14.01 17.58 -4.97
C VAL A 1 -12.89 16.76 -4.34
N ALA A 2 -13.04 15.43 -4.17
CA ALA A 2 -12.03 14.60 -3.51
C ALA A 2 -10.62 14.60 -4.16
N LEU A 3 -10.54 14.56 -5.49
CA LEU A 3 -9.27 14.26 -6.16
C LEU A 3 -8.21 15.37 -6.11
N LEU A 4 -8.61 16.65 -6.23
CA LEU A 4 -7.68 17.77 -6.07
C LEU A 4 -7.08 17.79 -4.66
N ASP A 5 -7.85 17.38 -3.66
CA ASP A 5 -7.39 17.29 -2.28
C ASP A 5 -6.48 16.07 -2.10
N SER A 6 -6.75 14.95 -2.76
CA SER A 6 -5.84 13.80 -2.84
C SER A 6 -4.48 14.18 -3.46
N LEU A 7 -4.45 14.98 -4.53
CA LEU A 7 -3.22 15.48 -5.15
C LEU A 7 -2.44 16.42 -4.22
N LYS A 8 -3.14 17.30 -3.49
CA LYS A 8 -2.51 18.16 -2.47
C LYS A 8 -1.93 17.34 -1.32
N ALA A 9 -2.66 16.33 -0.83
CA ALA A 9 -2.20 15.43 0.22
C ALA A 9 -0.97 14.64 -0.22
N ALA A 10 -0.99 14.09 -1.44
CA ALA A 10 0.16 13.44 -2.07
C ALA A 10 1.39 14.34 -2.12
N ARG A 11 1.20 15.58 -2.60
CA ARG A 11 2.27 16.58 -2.63
C ARG A 11 2.80 16.88 -1.22
N PHE A 12 1.92 17.08 -0.24
CA PHE A 12 2.30 17.34 1.15
C PHE A 12 3.13 16.20 1.74
N CYS A 13 2.70 14.94 1.56
CA CYS A 13 3.44 13.78 2.03
C CYS A 13 4.86 13.75 1.43
N ARG A 14 4.98 13.98 0.11
CA ARG A 14 6.28 14.06 -0.57
C ARG A 14 7.15 15.18 -0.03
N GLU A 15 6.61 16.38 0.17
CA GLU A 15 7.34 17.53 0.73
C GLU A 15 7.82 17.30 2.18
N ARG A 16 7.14 16.42 2.92
CA ARG A 16 7.48 16.05 4.30
C ARG A 16 8.28 14.75 4.42
N GLY A 17 8.63 14.10 3.30
CA GLY A 17 9.31 12.80 3.31
C GLY A 17 8.46 11.68 3.92
N VAL A 18 7.13 11.83 3.94
CA VAL A 18 6.21 10.79 4.41
C VAL A 18 5.92 9.85 3.24
N PRO A 19 6.23 8.55 3.34
CA PRO A 19 5.94 7.59 2.28
C PRO A 19 4.44 7.47 2.02
N VAL A 20 4.05 7.47 0.74
CA VAL A 20 2.68 7.19 0.31
C VAL A 20 2.64 5.77 -0.23
N LEU A 21 1.93 4.87 0.46
CA LEU A 21 1.78 3.48 0.02
C LEU A 21 0.93 3.39 -1.26
N GLY A 22 -0.12 4.21 -1.33
CA GLY A 22 -1.04 4.30 -2.46
C GLY A 22 -2.31 5.05 -2.09
N MET A 23 -3.35 4.90 -2.90
CA MET A 23 -4.66 5.49 -2.68
C MET A 23 -5.76 4.44 -2.55
N VAL A 24 -6.80 4.78 -1.81
CA VAL A 24 -8.03 3.99 -1.71
C VAL A 24 -9.16 4.82 -2.32
N GLU A 25 -9.87 4.24 -3.29
CA GLU A 25 -11.02 4.88 -3.88
C GLU A 25 -12.27 4.49 -3.08
N ASN A 26 -12.83 5.44 -2.34
CA ASN A 26 -14.06 5.22 -1.60
C ASN A 26 -15.28 5.44 -2.51
N MET A 27 -16.35 4.66 -2.30
CA MET A 27 -17.61 4.72 -3.06
C MET A 27 -17.43 4.47 -4.56
N ALA A 28 -16.52 3.57 -4.95
CA ALA A 28 -16.16 3.30 -6.34
C ALA A 28 -17.31 2.67 -7.18
N GLY A 29 -18.28 2.05 -6.51
CA GLY A 29 -19.46 1.45 -7.11
C GLY A 29 -20.45 1.01 -6.03
N MET A 30 -21.63 0.53 -6.42
CA MET A 30 -22.59 -0.08 -5.50
C MET A 30 -23.16 -1.36 -6.10
N ALA A 31 -23.46 -2.36 -5.27
CA ALA A 31 -24.20 -3.53 -5.73
C ALA A 31 -25.66 -3.15 -6.01
N CYS A 32 -26.17 -3.51 -7.19
CA CYS A 32 -27.57 -3.32 -7.53
C CYS A 32 -28.45 -4.18 -6.60
N PRO A 33 -29.39 -3.58 -5.84
CA PRO A 33 -30.24 -4.34 -4.92
C PRO A 33 -31.23 -5.29 -5.63
N HIS A 34 -31.41 -5.14 -6.95
CA HIS A 34 -32.32 -5.97 -7.73
C HIS A 34 -31.64 -7.18 -8.39
N CYS A 35 -30.42 -7.01 -8.92
CA CYS A 35 -29.75 -8.06 -9.69
C CYS A 35 -28.33 -8.40 -9.23
N GLY A 36 -27.78 -7.70 -8.24
CA GLY A 36 -26.43 -7.95 -7.71
C GLY A 36 -25.29 -7.45 -8.60
N ASN A 37 -25.57 -6.97 -9.81
CA ASN A 37 -24.56 -6.38 -10.69
C ASN A 37 -23.99 -5.07 -10.09
N GLU A 38 -22.74 -4.77 -10.41
CA GLU A 38 -22.13 -3.51 -10.04
C GLU A 38 -22.76 -2.32 -10.79
N ILE A 39 -23.08 -1.27 -10.05
CA ILE A 39 -23.51 0.02 -10.57
C ILE A 39 -22.35 1.00 -10.35
N GLN A 40 -21.84 1.52 -11.45
CA GLN A 40 -20.89 2.63 -11.43
C GLN A 40 -21.63 3.93 -11.11
N LEU A 41 -21.39 4.47 -9.92
CA LEU A 41 -22.10 5.65 -9.39
C LEU A 41 -21.64 6.95 -10.06
N PHE A 42 -20.34 7.03 -10.34
CA PHE A 42 -19.71 8.20 -10.92
C PHE A 42 -18.95 7.80 -12.18
N PRO A 43 -18.95 8.66 -13.22
CA PRO A 43 -18.04 8.48 -14.34
C PRO A 43 -16.61 8.37 -13.82
N ARG A 44 -15.81 7.50 -14.44
CA ARG A 44 -14.39 7.38 -14.13
C ARG A 44 -13.74 8.75 -14.40
N ASP A 45 -13.20 9.37 -13.35
CA ASP A 45 -12.58 10.69 -13.45
C ASP A 45 -11.22 10.52 -14.14
N PRO A 46 -10.98 11.15 -15.31
CA PRO A 46 -9.70 11.04 -16.01
C PRO A 46 -8.52 11.56 -15.17
N MET A 47 -8.78 12.40 -14.18
CA MET A 47 -7.71 12.86 -13.29
C MET A 47 -7.26 11.77 -12.29
N ALA A 48 -7.96 10.64 -12.14
CA ALA A 48 -7.44 9.48 -11.40
C ALA A 48 -6.12 8.98 -12.03
N ASP A 49 -6.01 9.10 -13.36
CA ASP A 49 -4.78 8.83 -14.10
C ASP A 49 -3.65 9.78 -13.67
N THR A 50 -3.95 11.02 -13.25
CA THR A 50 -2.95 11.98 -12.73
C THR A 50 -2.32 11.51 -11.42
N LEU A 51 -3.07 10.82 -10.55
CA LEU A 51 -2.47 10.22 -9.34
C LEU A 51 -1.56 9.04 -9.71
N HIS A 52 -1.94 8.25 -10.72
CA HIS A 52 -1.10 7.18 -11.25
C HIS A 52 0.18 7.73 -11.89
N GLU A 53 0.08 8.80 -12.69
CA GLU A 53 1.22 9.53 -13.26
C GLU A 53 2.14 10.12 -12.17
N ALA A 54 1.56 10.52 -11.03
CA ALA A 54 2.31 10.95 -9.85
C ALA A 54 2.94 9.78 -9.06
N GLY A 55 2.84 8.54 -9.55
CA GLY A 55 3.40 7.33 -8.94
C GLY A 55 2.55 6.71 -7.83
N ILE A 56 1.32 7.20 -7.63
CA ILE A 56 0.42 6.73 -6.56
C ILE A 56 -0.53 5.68 -7.13
N LYS A 57 -0.35 4.43 -6.71
CA LYS A 57 -1.17 3.31 -7.17
C LYS A 57 -2.48 3.20 -6.38
N THR A 58 -3.54 2.74 -7.04
CA THR A 58 -4.75 2.31 -6.33
C THR A 58 -4.46 1.00 -5.59
N LEU A 59 -4.73 0.99 -4.28
CA LEU A 59 -4.59 -0.20 -3.43
C LEU A 59 -5.90 -1.00 -3.38
N ALA A 60 -7.03 -0.30 -3.26
CA ALA A 60 -8.35 -0.91 -3.26
C ALA A 60 -9.43 0.09 -3.67
N GLN A 61 -10.56 -0.46 -4.06
CA GLN A 61 -11.80 0.25 -4.34
C GLN A 61 -12.87 -0.23 -3.35
N LEU A 62 -13.40 0.66 -2.53
CA LEU A 62 -14.41 0.33 -1.54
C LEU A 62 -15.80 0.67 -2.09
N PRO A 63 -16.78 -0.25 -2.04
CA PRO A 63 -18.12 0.00 -2.54
C PRO A 63 -18.88 0.97 -1.62
N LEU A 64 -19.84 1.70 -2.19
CA LEU A 64 -20.87 2.39 -1.44
C LEU A 64 -21.88 1.34 -0.93
N SER A 65 -21.86 1.11 0.38
CA SER A 65 -22.73 0.13 1.02
C SER A 65 -23.40 0.72 2.27
N PRO A 66 -24.74 0.66 2.36
CA PRO A 66 -25.44 1.00 3.59
C PRO A 66 -24.99 0.13 4.77
N GLN A 67 -24.70 -1.15 4.53
CA GLN A 67 -24.27 -2.07 5.59
C GLN A 67 -22.91 -1.66 6.16
N LEU A 68 -21.97 -1.23 5.30
CA LEU A 68 -20.70 -0.66 5.74
C LEU A 68 -20.91 0.59 6.59
N ALA A 69 -21.78 1.50 6.17
CA ALA A 69 -22.09 2.72 6.91
C ALA A 69 -22.67 2.40 8.30
N PHE A 70 -23.66 1.49 8.37
CA PHE A 70 -24.25 1.07 9.64
C PHE A 70 -23.25 0.38 10.56
N ALA A 71 -22.40 -0.51 10.04
CA ALA A 71 -21.36 -1.17 10.82
C ALA A 71 -20.38 -0.14 11.42
N SER A 72 -19.94 0.82 10.59
CA SER A 72 -19.06 1.91 11.01
C SER A 72 -19.70 2.79 12.10
N ASP A 73 -20.96 3.19 11.94
CA ASP A 73 -21.69 3.99 12.94
C ASP A 73 -21.93 3.24 14.24
N ALA A 74 -22.13 1.91 14.16
CA ALA A 74 -22.25 1.03 15.32
C ALA A 74 -20.90 0.74 16.00
N GLY A 75 -19.78 1.21 15.45
CA GLY A 75 -18.44 1.03 15.99
C GLY A 75 -17.87 -0.38 15.82
N GLY A 76 -18.43 -1.20 14.93
CA GLY A 76 -17.91 -2.54 14.64
C GLY A 76 -17.46 -2.67 13.18
N PRO A 77 -16.32 -3.31 12.91
CA PRO A 77 -15.79 -3.38 11.57
C PRO A 77 -16.60 -4.35 10.70
N ILE A 78 -16.80 -4.00 9.43
CA ILE A 78 -17.60 -4.81 8.50
C ILE A 78 -17.00 -6.22 8.30
N VAL A 79 -15.67 -6.33 8.40
CA VAL A 79 -14.94 -7.60 8.28
C VAL A 79 -15.28 -8.60 9.38
N ASP A 80 -15.71 -8.14 10.57
CA ASP A 80 -16.14 -9.02 11.66
C ASP A 80 -17.64 -9.32 11.57
N GLN A 81 -18.43 -8.31 11.21
CA GLN A 81 -19.90 -8.41 11.21
C GLN A 81 -20.44 -9.18 9.99
N ALA A 82 -19.75 -9.07 8.85
CA ALA A 82 -20.13 -9.74 7.61
C ALA A 82 -18.87 -10.19 6.83
N PRO A 83 -18.13 -11.20 7.32
CA PRO A 83 -16.83 -11.60 6.74
C PRO A 83 -16.90 -12.01 5.26
N ASP A 84 -18.03 -12.56 4.83
CA ASP A 84 -18.24 -13.05 3.45
C ASP A 84 -18.81 -11.97 2.51
N SER A 85 -18.91 -10.71 2.96
CA SER A 85 -19.49 -9.63 2.18
C SER A 85 -18.50 -9.02 1.18
N ILE A 86 -19.02 -8.33 0.16
CA ILE A 86 -18.19 -7.64 -0.83
C ILE A 86 -17.35 -6.52 -0.19
N GLU A 87 -17.89 -5.91 0.86
CA GLU A 87 -17.24 -4.86 1.63
C GLU A 87 -16.07 -5.43 2.43
N ALA A 88 -16.29 -6.54 3.13
CA ALA A 88 -15.24 -7.23 3.88
C ALA A 88 -14.11 -7.68 2.94
N SER A 89 -14.46 -8.28 1.79
CA SER A 89 -13.48 -8.66 0.77
C SER A 89 -12.69 -7.45 0.25
N ALA A 90 -13.32 -6.29 0.02
CA ALA A 90 -12.62 -5.09 -0.42
C ALA A 90 -11.62 -4.56 0.63
N PHE A 91 -11.97 -4.63 1.93
CA PHE A 91 -11.04 -4.28 3.01
C PHE A 91 -9.90 -5.29 3.17
N MET A 92 -10.15 -6.58 2.95
CA MET A 92 -9.09 -7.59 2.97
C MET A 92 -8.09 -7.38 1.81
N THR A 93 -8.59 -7.12 0.61
CA THR A 93 -7.74 -6.73 -0.53
C THR A 93 -6.90 -5.49 -0.22
N LEU A 94 -7.46 -4.50 0.46
CA LEU A 94 -6.70 -3.32 0.91
C LEU A 94 -5.60 -3.69 1.89
N ALA A 95 -5.90 -4.52 2.89
CA ALA A 95 -4.92 -4.96 3.89
C ALA A 95 -3.75 -5.71 3.23
N GLU A 96 -4.05 -6.65 2.33
CA GLU A 96 -3.05 -7.38 1.55
C GLU A 96 -2.19 -6.44 0.70
N ALA A 97 -2.80 -5.50 -0.03
CA ALA A 97 -2.06 -4.53 -0.83
C ALA A 97 -1.13 -3.64 0.00
N CYS A 98 -1.54 -3.26 1.22
CA CYS A 98 -0.71 -2.51 2.16
C CYS A 98 0.49 -3.34 2.63
N ILE A 99 0.27 -4.60 3.02
CA ILE A 99 1.33 -5.53 3.46
C ILE A 99 2.34 -5.74 2.34
N ASP A 100 1.87 -6.07 1.14
CA ASP A 100 2.71 -6.31 -0.03
C ASP A 100 3.53 -5.09 -0.44
N LYS A 101 2.94 -3.89 -0.32
CA LYS A 101 3.65 -2.64 -0.61
C LYS A 101 4.71 -2.35 0.44
N ALA A 102 4.38 -2.49 1.72
CA ALA A 102 5.31 -2.25 2.82
C ALA A 102 6.52 -3.22 2.75
N ALA A 103 6.27 -4.52 2.51
CA ALA A 103 7.33 -5.51 2.39
C ALA A 103 8.29 -5.24 1.22
N ARG A 104 7.75 -4.78 0.08
CA ARG A 104 8.58 -4.38 -1.08
C ARG A 104 9.41 -3.12 -0.80
N ASP A 105 8.82 -2.13 -0.15
CA ASP A 105 9.53 -0.90 0.20
C ASP A 105 10.66 -1.18 1.20
N GLU A 106 10.43 -2.04 2.19
CA GLU A 106 11.46 -2.51 3.12
C GLU A 106 12.58 -3.25 2.40
N SER A 107 12.24 -4.18 1.49
CA SER A 107 13.23 -4.92 0.71
C SER A 107 14.08 -4.00 -0.16
N GLN A 108 13.48 -3.03 -0.84
CA GLN A 108 14.19 -2.05 -1.66
C GLN A 108 15.11 -1.16 -0.82
N LEU A 109 14.65 -0.74 0.37
CA LEU A 109 15.49 0.06 1.28
C LEU A 109 16.70 -0.76 1.75
N MET A 110 16.50 -2.03 2.08
CA MET A 110 17.57 -2.94 2.49
C MET A 110 18.59 -3.15 1.36
N GLU A 111 18.13 -3.40 0.13
CA GLU A 111 19.00 -3.52 -1.06
C GLU A 111 19.81 -2.25 -1.30
N GLN A 112 19.17 -1.08 -1.20
CA GLN A 112 19.85 0.22 -1.36
C GLN A 112 20.90 0.44 -0.27
N GLN A 113 20.59 0.10 0.98
CA GLN A 113 21.52 0.21 2.10
C GLN A 113 22.71 -0.75 1.93
N LEU A 114 22.46 -2.00 1.54
CA LEU A 114 23.53 -2.98 1.29
C LEU A 114 24.43 -2.54 0.13
N ALA A 115 23.86 -2.07 -0.98
CA ALA A 115 24.61 -1.55 -2.10
C ALA A 115 25.47 -0.35 -1.68
N ALA A 116 24.91 0.59 -0.93
CA ALA A 116 25.66 1.74 -0.40
C ALA A 116 26.83 1.32 0.50
N VAL A 117 26.68 0.24 1.28
CA VAL A 117 27.75 -0.30 2.12
C VAL A 117 28.86 -0.96 1.29
N LEU A 118 28.49 -1.74 0.27
CA LEU A 118 29.45 -2.40 -0.61
C LEU A 118 30.21 -1.40 -1.51
N ASP A 119 29.54 -0.34 -1.95
CA ASP A 119 30.16 0.70 -2.78
C ASP A 119 31.06 1.66 -1.99
N ALA A 120 31.08 1.57 -0.65
CA ALA A 120 31.96 2.35 0.20
C ALA A 120 33.30 1.62 0.44
N PRO A 121 34.42 2.10 -0.13
CA PRO A 121 35.70 1.37 -0.12
C PRO A 121 36.25 1.09 1.28
N GLU A 122 35.97 1.97 2.25
CA GLU A 122 36.35 1.80 3.65
C GLU A 122 35.56 0.71 4.38
N GLN A 123 34.31 0.49 3.98
CA GLN A 123 33.44 -0.54 4.55
C GLN A 123 33.70 -1.89 3.88
N LEU A 124 33.99 -1.89 2.58
CA LEU A 124 34.43 -3.09 1.85
C LEU A 124 35.71 -3.68 2.45
N ALA A 125 36.72 -2.83 2.72
CA ALA A 125 37.97 -3.26 3.36
C ALA A 125 37.73 -3.87 4.76
N ALA A 126 36.84 -3.28 5.57
CA ALA A 126 36.50 -3.81 6.89
C ALA A 126 35.75 -5.16 6.81
N ILE A 127 34.91 -5.36 5.80
CA ILE A 127 34.21 -6.63 5.55
C ILE A 127 35.19 -7.71 5.09
N GLU A 128 36.10 -7.38 4.17
CA GLU A 128 37.15 -8.29 3.70
C GLU A 128 38.08 -8.72 4.85
N GLU A 129 38.46 -7.80 5.74
CA GLU A 129 39.25 -8.11 6.94
C GLU A 129 38.49 -9.00 7.93
N ALA A 130 37.19 -8.79 8.10
CA ALA A 130 36.36 -9.65 8.96
C ALA A 130 36.18 -11.06 8.39
N LEU A 131 36.02 -11.19 7.07
CA LEU A 131 35.89 -12.47 6.37
C LEU A 131 37.23 -13.22 6.26
N GLY A 132 38.35 -12.48 6.14
CA GLY A 132 39.71 -13.05 6.13
C GLY A 132 40.20 -13.56 7.49
N ASN A 133 39.47 -13.30 8.57
CA ASN A 133 39.74 -13.76 9.92
C ASN A 133 38.92 -14.99 10.33
N GLU A 134 38.31 -15.72 9.38
CA GLU A 134 37.80 -17.06 9.69
C GLU A 134 38.97 -17.89 10.24
N PRO A 135 38.90 -18.41 11.48
CA PRO A 135 39.94 -19.31 11.95
C PRO A 135 39.93 -20.50 11.00
N GLU A 136 40.99 -20.66 10.20
CA GLU A 136 41.24 -21.88 9.43
C GLU A 136 40.87 -23.03 10.35
N ALA A 137 39.77 -23.72 10.01
CA ALA A 137 39.25 -24.80 10.81
C ALA A 137 40.42 -25.74 11.05
N ALA A 138 40.93 -25.70 12.28
CA ALA A 138 42.17 -26.35 12.66
C ALA A 138 42.04 -27.80 12.26
N ALA A 139 42.87 -28.20 11.28
CA ALA A 139 42.98 -29.56 10.82
C ALA A 139 43.20 -30.47 12.04
N LEU A 140 42.21 -31.30 12.34
CA LEU A 140 42.28 -32.45 13.22
C LEU A 140 41.74 -33.67 12.47
#